data_AF-A0A0K2RIQ7-F1
#
_entry.id   AF-A0A0K2RIQ7-F1
#
_cell.length_a   1.000
_cell.length_b   1.000
_cell.length_c   1.000
_cell.angle_alpha   90.00
_cell.angle_beta   90.00
_cell.angle_gamma   90.00
#
_symmetry.space_group_name_H-M   'P 1'
#
loop_
_entity.id
_entity.type
_entity.pdbx_description
1 polymer ?
#
loop_
_entity_poly.entity_id
_entity_poly.type
_entity_poly.pdbx_seq_one_letter_code
_entity_poly.pdbx_strand_id
1 'polypeptide(L)' 'MFDDGRGFDPVAVPPPSEKGGYGLRAMRQRVEQLGGVFSVESSPGEGTVVAAQLPLPVTEPDQAHQSPIKKDSP' A
#
# COMPACT_ATOMS: atom_id res chain seq x y z
N MET A 1 -8.17 -2.71 -0.71
CA MET A 1 -9.40 -1.90 -0.59
C MET A 1 -10.33 -2.32 -1.70
N PHE A 2 -11.62 -2.48 -1.43
CA PHE A 2 -12.61 -2.74 -2.47
C PHE A 2 -13.78 -1.76 -2.33
N ASP A 3 -14.47 -1.49 -3.42
CA ASP A 3 -15.74 -0.78 -3.46
C ASP A 3 -16.73 -1.48 -4.38
N ASP A 4 -18.02 -1.33 -4.06
CA ASP A 4 -19.16 -1.86 -4.83
C ASP A 4 -19.67 -0.82 -5.85
N GLY A 5 -18.77 0.04 -6.35
CA GLY A 5 -19.11 1.06 -7.33
C GLY A 5 -19.42 0.48 -8.71
N ARG A 6 -19.52 1.36 -9.71
CA ARG A 6 -19.82 0.92 -11.09
C ARG A 6 -18.66 0.22 -11.80
N GLY A 7 -17.48 0.20 -11.21
CA GLY A 7 -16.25 -0.24 -11.86
C GLY A 7 -15.96 0.52 -13.17
N PHE A 8 -14.92 0.09 -13.86
CA PHE A 8 -14.50 0.60 -15.16
C PHE A 8 -13.68 -0.46 -15.91
N ASP A 9 -13.50 -0.27 -17.21
CA ASP A 9 -12.53 -1.04 -17.99
C ASP A 9 -11.14 -0.42 -17.85
N PRO A 10 -10.16 -1.09 -17.21
CA PRO A 10 -8.82 -0.55 -17.02
C PRO A 10 -8.07 -0.22 -18.31
N VAL A 11 -8.37 -0.89 -19.42
CA VAL A 11 -7.68 -0.62 -20.71
C VAL A 11 -8.32 0.54 -21.48
N ALA A 12 -9.54 0.93 -21.13
CA ALA A 12 -10.26 2.04 -21.76
C ALA A 12 -10.07 3.38 -21.03
N VAL A 13 -9.28 3.42 -19.94
CA VAL A 13 -9.09 4.65 -19.15
C VAL A 13 -8.21 5.64 -19.91
N PRO A 14 -8.68 6.89 -20.14
CA PRO A 14 -7.88 7.91 -20.79
C PRO A 14 -6.68 8.31 -19.92
N PRO A 15 -5.59 8.83 -20.53
CA PRO A 15 -4.48 9.36 -19.76
C PRO A 15 -4.93 10.54 -18.89
N PRO A 16 -4.20 10.84 -17.79
CA PRO A 16 -4.47 12.00 -16.97
C PRO A 16 -4.49 13.30 -17.81
N SER A 17 -5.34 14.24 -17.41
CA SER A 17 -5.50 15.55 -18.06
C SER A 17 -5.58 16.66 -17.01
N GLU A 18 -5.70 17.92 -17.43
CA GLU A 18 -5.93 19.04 -16.50
C GLU A 18 -7.19 18.84 -15.63
N LYS A 19 -8.15 18.02 -16.09
CA LYS A 19 -9.38 17.69 -15.37
C LYS A 19 -9.19 16.59 -14.31
N GLY A 20 -8.03 15.93 -14.24
CA GLY A 20 -7.73 14.90 -13.25
C GLY A 20 -7.22 13.58 -13.85
N GLY A 21 -7.39 12.48 -13.10
CA GLY A 21 -6.94 11.14 -13.49
C GLY A 21 -5.57 10.72 -12.91
N TYR A 22 -4.95 11.56 -12.08
CA TYR A 22 -3.62 11.29 -11.53
C TYR A 22 -3.60 10.32 -10.35
N GLY A 23 -4.74 10.05 -9.70
CA GLY A 23 -4.79 9.32 -8.43
C GLY A 23 -4.15 7.94 -8.47
N LEU A 24 -4.62 7.05 -9.37
CA LEU A 24 -4.10 5.69 -9.51
C LEU A 24 -2.61 5.69 -9.91
N ARG A 25 -2.21 6.61 -10.80
CA ARG A 25 -0.82 6.75 -11.23
C ARG A 25 0.09 7.17 -10.06
N ALA A 26 -0.33 8.17 -9.28
CA ALA A 26 0.43 8.62 -8.13
C ALA A 26 0.53 7.54 -7.04
N MET A 27 -0.54 6.77 -6.83
CA MET A 27 -0.51 5.63 -5.89
C MET A 27 0.46 4.55 -6.36
N ARG A 28 0.42 4.16 -7.65
CA ARG A 28 1.39 3.22 -8.24
C ARG A 28 2.82 3.69 -8.01
N GLN A 29 3.11 4.94 -8.39
CA GLN A 29 4.45 5.52 -8.23
C GLN A 29 4.94 5.49 -6.79
N ARG A 30 4.08 5.82 -5.81
CA ARG A 30 4.45 5.79 -4.38
C ARG A 30 4.73 4.37 -3.89
N VAL A 31 3.92 3.39 -4.28
CA VAL A 31 4.13 1.99 -3.88
C VAL A 31 5.42 1.45 -4.49
N GLU A 32 5.66 1.70 -5.77
CA GLU A 32 6.88 1.29 -6.47
C GLU A 32 8.14 1.96 -5.89
N GLN A 33 8.06 3.25 -5.52
CA GLN A 33 9.16 3.96 -4.84
C GLN A 33 9.55 3.33 -3.50
N LEU A 34 8.61 2.66 -2.83
CA LEU A 34 8.84 1.94 -1.58
C LEU A 34 9.23 0.46 -1.81
N GLY A 35 9.52 0.06 -3.05
CA GLY A 35 9.86 -1.32 -3.41
C GLY A 35 8.68 -2.28 -3.37
N GLY A 36 7.46 -1.74 -3.43
CA GLY A 36 6.22 -2.51 -3.38
C GLY A 36 5.64 -2.89 -4.74
N VAL A 37 4.48 -3.52 -4.69
CA VAL A 37 3.68 -3.92 -5.85
C VAL A 37 2.28 -3.31 -5.75
N PHE A 38 1.79 -2.76 -6.86
CA PHE A 38 0.47 -2.13 -6.94
C PHE A 38 -0.36 -2.73 -8.08
N SER A 39 -1.58 -3.16 -7.78
CA SER A 39 -2.56 -3.66 -8.75
C SER A 39 -3.93 -3.01 -8.58
N VAL A 40 -4.66 -2.94 -9.69
CA VAL A 40 -6.05 -2.49 -9.75
C VAL A 40 -6.80 -3.49 -10.60
N GLU A 41 -7.89 -4.02 -10.07
CA GLU A 41 -8.81 -4.89 -10.77
C GLU A 41 -10.17 -4.20 -10.80
N SER A 42 -10.75 -4.06 -11.97
CA SER A 42 -12.07 -3.46 -12.13
C SER A 42 -12.74 -4.03 -13.37
N SER A 43 -14.07 -4.08 -13.33
CA SER A 43 -14.89 -4.39 -14.49
C SER A 43 -16.20 -3.61 -14.38
N PRO A 44 -16.78 -3.14 -15.50
CA PRO A 44 -18.05 -2.44 -15.47
C PRO A 44 -19.15 -3.29 -14.79
N GLY A 45 -19.75 -2.75 -13.73
CA GLY A 45 -20.79 -3.41 -12.93
C GLY A 45 -20.28 -4.18 -11.70
N GLU A 46 -18.98 -4.45 -11.60
CA GLU A 46 -18.39 -5.34 -10.59
C GLU A 46 -17.59 -4.58 -9.50
N GLY A 47 -17.62 -3.24 -9.52
CA GLY A 47 -16.84 -2.43 -8.59
C GLY A 47 -15.35 -2.35 -8.94
N THR A 48 -14.55 -1.99 -7.93
CA THR A 48 -13.09 -1.84 -8.08
C THR A 48 -12.37 -2.42 -6.87
N VAL A 49 -11.28 -3.15 -7.12
CA VAL A 49 -10.32 -3.58 -6.13
C VAL A 49 -8.99 -2.87 -6.38
N VAL A 50 -8.43 -2.29 -5.31
CA VAL A 50 -7.08 -1.71 -5.31
C VAL A 50 -6.25 -2.44 -4.26
N ALA A 51 -5.11 -2.99 -4.70
CA ALA A 51 -4.16 -3.66 -3.82
C ALA A 51 -2.78 -2.99 -3.88
N ALA A 52 -2.16 -2.87 -2.70
CA ALA A 52 -0.79 -2.42 -2.52
C ALA A 52 -0.08 -3.35 -1.55
N GLN A 53 1.06 -3.89 -1.96
CA GLN A 53 1.92 -4.71 -1.13
C GLN A 53 3.24 -3.96 -0.94
N LEU A 54 3.67 -3.81 0.31
CA LEU A 54 4.92 -3.16 0.66
C LEU A 54 5.83 -4.15 1.40
N PRO A 55 7.15 -4.11 1.16
CA PRO A 55 8.08 -4.84 2.01
C PRO A 55 8.05 -4.26 3.42
N LEU A 56 8.00 -5.14 4.43
CA LEU A 56 8.20 -4.73 5.81
C LEU A 56 9.70 -4.68 6.09
N PRO A 57 10.19 -3.63 6.78
CA PRO A 57 11.56 -3.65 7.28
C PRO A 57 11.72 -4.83 8.24
N VAL A 58 12.84 -5.54 8.12
CA VAL A 58 13.21 -6.56 9.10
C VAL A 58 13.55 -5.81 10.39
N THR A 59 12.63 -5.79 11.34
CA THR A 59 12.95 -5.38 12.70
C THR A 59 13.70 -6.53 13.34
N GLU A 60 14.96 -6.29 13.76
CA GLU A 60 15.58 -7.20 14.71
C GLU A 60 14.69 -7.30 15.95
N PRO A 61 14.51 -8.49 16.55
CA PRO A 61 13.69 -8.62 17.74
C PRO A 61 14.23 -7.67 18.82
N ASP A 62 13.33 -6.85 19.35
CA ASP A 62 13.60 -5.83 20.35
C ASP A 62 14.40 -6.41 21.53
N GLN A 63 15.71 -6.15 21.55
CA GLN A 63 16.61 -6.51 22.65
C GLN A 63 16.50 -5.52 23.83
N ALA A 64 15.47 -4.65 23.89
CA ALA A 64 15.34 -3.63 24.93
C ALA A 64 14.26 -3.94 25.97
N HIS A 65 14.31 -5.10 26.64
CA HIS A 65 13.59 -5.32 27.91
C HIS A 65 14.39 -6.08 28.99
N GLN A 66 15.68 -6.35 28.80
CA GLN A 66 16.53 -6.84 29.90
C GLN A 66 17.26 -5.68 30.57
N SER A 67 16.53 -4.94 31.41
CA SER A 67 17.19 -4.14 32.45
C SER A 67 17.94 -5.10 33.38
N PRO A 68 19.24 -4.91 33.63
CA PRO A 68 19.94 -5.74 34.60
C PRO A 68 19.35 -5.46 35.99
N ILE A 69 18.77 -6.49 36.62
CA ILE A 69 18.49 -6.51 38.06
C ILE A 69 19.78 -6.16 38.80
N LYS A 70 19.88 -4.92 39.30
CA LYS A 70 20.92 -4.55 40.28
C LYS A 70 20.67 -5.44 41.50
N LYS A 71 21.56 -6.40 41.72
CA LYS A 71 21.62 -7.16 42.97
C LYS A 71 22.26 -6.25 44.02
N ASP A 72 21.42 -5.53 44.76
CA ASP A 72 21.89 -4.85 45.97
C ASP A 72 22.53 -5.91 46.88
N SER A 73 23.82 -5.71 47.14
CA SER A 73 24.62 -6.54 48.03
C SER A 73 24.78 -5.80 49.38
N PRO A 74 24.86 -6.54 50.49
CA PRO A 74 24.61 -6.04 51.85
C PRO A 74 25.66 -5.04 52.36
#